data_AF-A0A496MS18-F1
#
_entry.id   AF-A0A496MS18-F1
#
_cell.length_a   1.000
_cell.length_b   1.000
_cell.length_c   1.000
_cell.angle_alpha   90.00
_cell.angle_beta   90.00
_cell.angle_gamma   90.00
#
_symmetry.space_group_name_H-M   'P 1'
#
loop_
_entity.id
_entity.type
_entity.pdbx_description
1 polymer ?
#
loop_
_entity_poly.entity_id
_entity_poly.type
_entity_poly.pdbx_seq_one_letter_code
_entity_poly.pdbx_strand_id
1 'polypeptide(L)'
;MRPRHIGGLLVLFLLGMTAMRLAASYVSLVSGGAEILDLNFGNEATYIHNTLFALGGSGRDAYLHVYLLIDACYAVIYAVFYACTMAFFLRRIAPERWEWKRVRWVILLPMVAAACDWWENISFARMILQFPTPASQLLVTSATIATMTKFILVYLSLLLVLGLAAGWIVLRLRAGRRQQLKTPTG
;
A
#
# COMPACT_ATOMS: atom_id res chain seq x y z
N MET A 1 -12.53 -18.35 1.51
CA MET A 1 -12.98 -16.99 1.14
C MET A 1 -13.76 -17.05 -0.16
N ARG A 2 -15.04 -16.62 -0.16
CA ARG A 2 -15.88 -16.59 -1.38
C ARG A 2 -15.52 -15.35 -2.22
N PRO A 3 -15.60 -15.40 -3.57
CA PRO A 3 -15.21 -14.30 -4.46
C PRO A 3 -15.83 -12.94 -4.10
N ARG A 4 -17.09 -12.94 -3.64
CA ARG A 4 -17.82 -11.75 -3.17
C ARG A 4 -17.07 -10.92 -2.10
N HIS A 5 -16.28 -11.57 -1.24
CA HIS A 5 -15.53 -10.87 -0.19
C HIS A 5 -14.34 -10.11 -0.76
N ILE A 6 -13.73 -10.60 -1.85
CA ILE A 6 -12.63 -9.91 -2.53
C ILE A 6 -13.16 -8.72 -3.31
N GLY A 7 -14.33 -8.86 -3.94
CA GLY A 7 -15.02 -7.71 -4.54
C GLY A 7 -15.28 -6.61 -3.52
N GLY A 8 -15.79 -6.97 -2.33
CA GLY A 8 -15.98 -6.01 -1.24
C GLY A 8 -14.67 -5.36 -0.77
N LEU A 9 -13.61 -6.14 -0.59
CA LEU A 9 -12.29 -5.60 -0.22
C LEU A 9 -11.69 -4.71 -1.31
N LEU A 10 -11.92 -5.02 -2.59
CA LEU A 10 -11.50 -4.18 -3.71
C LEU A 10 -12.23 -2.83 -3.69
N VAL A 11 -13.54 -2.83 -3.47
CA VAL A 11 -14.29 -1.57 -3.32
C VAL A 11 -13.76 -0.76 -2.14
N LEU A 12 -13.53 -1.38 -0.99
CA LEU A 12 -12.95 -0.70 0.19
C LEU A 12 -11.55 -0.13 -0.12
N PHE A 13 -10.71 -0.88 -0.84
CA PHE A 13 -9.40 -0.42 -1.28
C PHE A 13 -9.49 0.81 -2.20
N LEU A 14 -10.41 0.80 -3.17
CA LEU A 14 -10.62 1.93 -4.09
C LEU A 14 -11.19 3.17 -3.36
N LEU A 15 -12.08 2.96 -2.39
CA LEU A 15 -12.57 4.05 -1.53
C LEU A 15 -11.46 4.64 -0.68
N GLY A 16 -10.60 3.80 -0.07
CA GLY A 16 -9.42 4.25 0.66
C GLY A 16 -8.45 5.04 -0.21
N MET A 17 -8.18 4.57 -1.43
CA MET A 17 -7.34 5.29 -2.40
C MET A 17 -7.94 6.65 -2.79
N THR A 18 -9.27 6.72 -2.91
CA THR A 18 -9.97 7.98 -3.19
C THR A 18 -9.86 8.93 -1.99
N ALA A 19 -10.06 8.43 -0.77
CA ALA A 19 -9.90 9.22 0.45
C ALA A 19 -8.47 9.79 0.59
N MET A 20 -7.44 9.00 0.27
CA MET A 20 -6.05 9.46 0.24
C MET A 20 -5.83 10.61 -0.74
N ARG A 21 -6.37 10.49 -1.97
CA ARG A 21 -6.27 11.56 -2.97
C ARG A 21 -6.95 12.84 -2.49
N LEU A 22 -8.13 12.72 -1.90
CA LEU A 22 -8.85 13.88 -1.36
C LEU A 22 -8.10 14.52 -0.17
N ALA A 23 -7.50 13.71 0.71
CA ALA A 23 -6.68 14.21 1.81
C ALA A 23 -5.45 14.97 1.32
N ALA A 24 -4.73 14.42 0.34
CA ALA A 24 -3.58 15.09 -0.28
C ALA A 24 -4.00 16.39 -0.96
N SER A 25 -5.10 16.38 -1.73
CA SER A 25 -5.64 17.59 -2.36
C SER A 25 -6.07 18.64 -1.35
N TYR A 26 -6.64 18.24 -0.21
CA TYR A 26 -7.00 19.15 0.87
C TYR A 26 -5.78 19.85 1.45
N VAL A 27 -4.72 19.10 1.78
CA VAL A 27 -3.46 19.68 2.29
C VAL A 27 -2.84 20.63 1.26
N SER A 28 -2.81 20.25 -0.01
CA SER A 28 -2.31 21.11 -1.10
C SER A 28 -3.12 22.41 -1.21
N LEU A 29 -4.46 22.32 -1.13
CA LEU A 29 -5.34 23.49 -1.18
C LEU A 29 -5.06 24.48 -0.05
N VAL A 30 -4.97 24.01 1.19
CA VAL A 30 -4.79 24.89 2.37
C VAL A 30 -3.36 25.39 2.54
N SER A 31 -2.39 24.82 1.81
CA SER A 31 -0.99 25.24 1.80
C SER A 31 -0.60 26.09 0.59
N GLY A 32 -1.55 26.40 -0.31
CA GLY A 32 -1.24 27.14 -1.54
C GLY A 32 -0.47 26.34 -2.59
N GLY A 33 -0.61 25.00 -2.57
CA GLY A 33 -0.06 24.09 -3.57
C GLY A 33 1.12 23.24 -3.11
N ALA A 34 1.40 23.15 -1.80
CA ALA A 34 2.52 22.35 -1.31
C ALA A 34 2.31 20.84 -1.55
N GLU A 35 3.42 20.12 -1.70
CA GLU A 35 3.47 18.68 -1.93
C GLU A 35 3.38 17.87 -0.62
N ILE A 36 3.18 16.56 -0.76
CA ILE A 36 3.10 15.61 0.35
C ILE A 36 4.32 14.70 0.33
N LEU A 37 5.03 14.65 1.45
CA LEU A 37 6.32 13.96 1.55
C LEU A 37 6.19 12.44 1.37
N ASP A 38 5.11 11.84 1.89
CA ASP A 38 4.85 10.39 1.84
C ASP A 38 4.59 9.83 0.43
N LEU A 39 4.40 10.71 -0.57
CA LEU A 39 4.18 10.32 -1.97
C LEU A 39 5.48 10.21 -2.76
N ASN A 40 6.58 10.75 -2.24
CA ASN A 40 7.88 10.72 -2.90
C ASN A 40 8.63 9.42 -2.56
N PHE A 41 9.42 8.91 -3.50
CA PHE A 41 10.25 7.73 -3.25
C PHE A 41 11.49 8.09 -2.41
N GLY A 42 11.26 8.44 -1.15
CA GLY A 42 12.26 8.97 -0.24
C GLY A 42 12.44 10.49 -0.38
N ASN A 43 12.90 11.11 0.70
CA ASN A 43 13.12 12.54 0.78
C ASN A 43 14.46 12.86 1.45
N GLU A 44 15.17 13.88 0.98
CA GLU A 44 16.36 14.41 1.65
C GLU A 44 16.00 15.48 2.68
N ALA A 45 16.88 15.74 3.65
CA ALA A 45 16.61 16.63 4.78
C ALA A 45 16.23 18.06 4.34
N THR A 46 16.96 18.60 3.36
CA THR A 46 16.70 19.94 2.81
C THR A 46 15.33 20.03 2.16
N TYR A 47 14.97 19.03 1.35
CA TYR A 47 13.67 18.97 0.70
C TYR A 47 12.52 18.84 1.70
N ILE A 48 12.68 18.00 2.74
CA ILE A 48 11.70 17.91 3.84
C ILE A 48 11.52 19.28 4.50
N HIS A 49 12.61 19.94 4.89
CA HIS A 49 12.52 21.22 5.58
C HIS A 49 11.84 22.29 4.72
N ASN A 50 12.20 22.40 3.44
CA ASN A 50 11.58 23.33 2.50
C ASN A 50 10.09 23.04 2.30
N THR A 51 9.71 21.76 2.23
CA THR A 51 8.31 21.35 2.13
C THR A 51 7.53 21.71 3.40
N LEU A 52 8.08 21.44 4.58
CA LEU A 52 7.48 21.83 5.86
C LEU A 52 7.31 23.36 5.99
N PHE A 53 8.25 24.13 5.45
CA PHE A 53 8.14 25.58 5.36
C PHE A 53 7.00 25.99 4.42
N ALA A 54 6.97 25.43 3.20
CA ALA A 54 5.96 25.70 2.17
C ALA A 54 4.53 25.32 2.61
N LEU A 55 4.39 24.26 3.40
CA LEU A 55 3.10 23.85 3.98
C LEU A 55 2.45 24.95 4.84
N GLY A 56 3.24 25.85 5.43
CA GLY A 56 2.74 26.85 6.36
C GLY A 56 2.04 26.24 7.59
N GLY A 57 1.41 27.08 8.42
CA GLY A 57 0.70 26.60 9.61
C GLY A 57 -0.49 25.69 9.26
N SER A 58 -1.36 26.14 8.36
CA SER A 58 -2.57 25.43 7.96
C SER A 58 -2.29 24.11 7.26
N GLY A 59 -1.30 24.05 6.37
CA GLY A 59 -0.92 22.81 5.70
C GLY A 59 -0.31 21.79 6.66
N ARG A 60 0.55 22.23 7.59
CA ARG A 60 1.10 21.33 8.63
C ARG A 60 0.01 20.77 9.54
N ASP A 61 -0.95 21.59 9.94
CA ASP A 61 -2.09 21.14 10.76
C ASP A 61 -2.98 20.13 10.02
N ALA A 62 -3.33 20.43 8.76
CA ALA A 62 -4.08 19.50 7.90
C ALA A 62 -3.32 18.20 7.65
N TYR A 63 -2.01 18.27 7.45
CA TYR A 63 -1.17 17.08 7.27
C TYR A 63 -1.23 16.20 8.53
N LEU A 64 -0.96 16.79 9.69
CA LEU A 64 -0.89 16.06 10.96
C LEU A 64 -2.23 15.43 11.36
N HIS A 65 -3.33 16.17 11.25
CA HIS A 65 -4.62 15.77 11.82
C HIS A 65 -5.59 15.14 10.81
N VAL A 66 -5.38 15.35 9.51
CA VAL A 66 -6.25 14.79 8.45
C VAL A 66 -5.49 13.76 7.62
N TYR A 67 -4.38 14.16 6.99
CA TYR A 67 -3.67 13.29 6.05
C TYR A 67 -3.10 12.05 6.72
N LEU A 68 -2.30 12.20 7.79
CA LEU A 68 -1.66 11.05 8.46
C LEU A 68 -2.68 10.08 9.07
N LEU A 69 -3.83 10.57 9.51
CA LEU A 69 -4.90 9.71 10.04
C LEU A 69 -5.51 8.84 8.94
N ILE A 70 -5.83 9.45 7.79
CA ILE A 70 -6.39 8.73 6.64
C ILE A 70 -5.35 7.74 6.09
N ASP A 71 -4.08 8.13 6.03
CA ASP A 71 -2.98 7.28 5.57
C ASP A 71 -2.77 6.06 6.48
N ALA A 72 -2.76 6.26 7.80
CA ALA A 72 -2.66 5.17 8.76
C ALA A 72 -3.84 4.16 8.64
N CYS A 73 -5.06 4.64 8.37
CA CYS A 73 -6.20 3.77 8.09
C CYS A 73 -6.05 3.05 6.74
N TYR A 74 -5.59 3.75 5.71
CA TYR A 74 -5.38 3.18 4.38
C TYR A 74 -4.32 2.07 4.38
N ALA A 75 -3.29 2.20 5.23
CA ALA A 75 -2.28 1.17 5.44
C ALA A 75 -2.89 -0.19 5.80
N VAL A 76 -3.88 -0.20 6.70
CA VAL A 76 -4.61 -1.41 7.08
C VAL A 76 -5.45 -1.94 5.92
N ILE A 77 -6.14 -1.05 5.22
CA ILE A 77 -7.02 -1.41 4.10
C ILE A 77 -6.22 -2.11 3.00
N TYR A 78 -5.12 -1.51 2.53
CA TYR A 78 -4.30 -2.14 1.49
C TYR A 78 -3.67 -3.43 2.00
N ALA A 79 -3.24 -3.48 3.26
CA ALA A 79 -2.57 -4.65 3.80
C ALA A 79 -3.50 -5.87 3.81
N VAL A 80 -4.72 -5.67 4.31
CA VAL A 80 -5.77 -6.71 4.34
C VAL A 80 -6.19 -7.09 2.92
N PHE A 81 -6.38 -6.12 2.03
CA PHE A 81 -6.76 -6.37 0.64
C PHE A 81 -5.73 -7.24 -0.08
N TYR A 82 -4.45 -6.85 -0.07
CA TYR A 82 -3.40 -7.61 -0.73
C TYR A 82 -3.23 -9.00 -0.11
N ALA A 83 -3.14 -9.09 1.23
CA ALA A 83 -2.97 -10.37 1.93
C ALA A 83 -4.12 -11.35 1.61
N CYS A 84 -5.37 -10.90 1.68
CA CYS A 84 -6.54 -11.74 1.40
C CYS A 84 -6.60 -12.17 -0.07
N THR A 85 -6.27 -11.26 -0.99
CA THR A 85 -6.29 -11.52 -2.43
C THR A 85 -5.20 -12.53 -2.81
N MET A 86 -3.98 -12.36 -2.30
CA MET A 86 -2.90 -13.34 -2.46
C MET A 86 -3.31 -14.71 -1.91
N ALA A 87 -3.80 -14.77 -0.68
CA ALA A 87 -4.24 -16.02 -0.05
C ALA A 87 -5.33 -16.73 -0.88
N PHE A 88 -6.23 -15.96 -1.50
CA PHE A 88 -7.29 -16.51 -2.33
C PHE A 88 -6.79 -17.18 -3.61
N PHE A 89 -5.89 -16.53 -4.34
CA PHE A 89 -5.35 -17.08 -5.59
C PHE A 89 -4.34 -18.20 -5.32
N LEU A 90 -3.49 -18.02 -4.32
CA LEU A 90 -2.48 -19.00 -3.95
C LEU A 90 -3.11 -20.35 -3.57
N ARG A 91 -4.25 -20.36 -2.85
CA ARG A 91 -5.01 -21.58 -2.53
C ARG A 91 -5.59 -22.29 -3.76
N ARG A 92 -5.73 -21.59 -4.89
CA ARG A 92 -6.28 -22.13 -6.14
C ARG A 92 -5.21 -22.64 -7.10
N ILE A 93 -3.99 -22.11 -6.98
CA ILE A 93 -2.86 -22.46 -7.85
C ILE A 93 -2.01 -23.58 -7.23
N ALA A 94 -1.74 -23.50 -5.93
CA ALA A 94 -0.90 -24.46 -5.20
C ALA A 94 -1.71 -25.16 -4.09
N PRO A 95 -2.64 -26.08 -4.45
CA PRO A 95 -3.50 -26.74 -3.48
C PRO A 95 -2.75 -27.77 -2.60
N GLU A 96 -1.58 -28.25 -3.04
CA GLU A 96 -0.82 -29.23 -2.28
C GLU A 96 -0.24 -28.63 -0.98
N ARG A 97 -0.40 -29.38 0.13
CA ARG A 97 -0.06 -28.92 1.48
C ARG A 97 1.41 -28.52 1.64
N TRP A 98 2.31 -29.13 0.86
CA TRP A 98 3.75 -28.85 0.90
C TRP A 98 4.12 -27.57 0.16
N GLU A 99 3.57 -27.38 -1.05
CA GLU A 99 3.79 -26.16 -1.84
C GLU A 99 3.24 -24.94 -1.10
N TRP A 100 2.01 -25.04 -0.58
CA TRP A 100 1.39 -23.97 0.23
C TRP A 100 2.24 -23.54 1.43
N LYS A 101 2.82 -24.50 2.18
CA LYS A 101 3.64 -24.20 3.37
C LYS A 101 4.88 -23.34 3.04
N ARG A 102 5.46 -23.51 1.85
CA ARG A 102 6.65 -22.75 1.42
C ARG A 102 6.30 -21.32 1.04
N VAL A 103 5.20 -21.13 0.31
CA VAL A 103 4.86 -19.84 -0.31
C VAL A 103 3.93 -18.97 0.53
N ARG A 104 3.31 -19.50 1.60
CA ARG A 104 2.35 -18.73 2.44
C ARG A 104 2.93 -17.45 3.08
N TRP A 105 4.25 -17.38 3.28
CA TRP A 105 4.89 -16.24 3.95
C TRP A 105 4.83 -14.95 3.13
N VAL A 106 4.67 -15.05 1.80
CA VAL A 106 4.53 -13.86 0.93
C VAL A 106 3.28 -13.03 1.26
N ILE A 107 2.29 -13.63 1.91
CA ILE A 107 1.06 -12.96 2.36
C ILE A 107 1.36 -11.91 3.45
N LEU A 108 2.51 -12.01 4.12
CA LEU A 108 2.93 -11.05 5.16
C LEU A 108 3.62 -9.80 4.59
N LEU A 109 4.07 -9.82 3.33
CA LEU A 109 4.70 -8.66 2.69
C LEU A 109 3.89 -7.36 2.85
N PRO A 110 2.58 -7.34 2.55
CA PRO A 110 1.79 -6.12 2.70
C PRO A 110 1.58 -5.70 4.17
N MET A 111 1.73 -6.61 5.13
CA MET A 111 1.69 -6.26 6.56
C MET A 111 2.97 -5.55 7.01
N VAL A 112 4.13 -6.00 6.50
CA VAL A 112 5.41 -5.32 6.74
C VAL A 112 5.39 -3.93 6.09
N ALA A 113 4.81 -3.81 4.89
CA ALA A 113 4.63 -2.51 4.24
C ALA A 113 3.81 -1.54 5.11
N ALA A 114 2.68 -1.99 5.67
CA ALA A 114 1.85 -1.17 6.56
C ALA A 114 2.57 -0.78 7.87
N ALA A 115 3.44 -1.64 8.39
CA ALA A 115 4.27 -1.28 9.54
C ALA A 115 5.30 -0.19 9.19
N CYS A 116 5.92 -0.26 8.00
CA CYS A 116 6.82 0.79 7.52
C CYS A 116 6.07 2.11 7.29
N ASP A 117 4.86 2.05 6.74
CA ASP A 117 3.97 3.19 6.52
C ASP A 117 3.63 3.91 7.83
N TRP A 118 3.23 3.17 8.87
CA TRP A 118 3.02 3.77 10.19
C TRP A 118 4.28 4.36 10.80
N TRP A 119 5.43 3.72 10.63
CA TRP A 119 6.70 4.25 11.13
C TRP A 119 7.08 5.57 10.45
N GLU A 120 6.89 5.64 9.14
CA GLU A 120 7.06 6.86 8.35
C GLU A 120 6.11 7.96 8.82
N ASN A 121 4.82 7.66 9.00
CA ASN A 121 3.81 8.62 9.48
C ASN A 121 4.18 9.18 10.84
N ILE A 122 4.65 8.34 11.77
CA ILE A 122 5.15 8.78 13.07
C ILE A 122 6.37 9.69 12.91
N SER A 123 7.26 9.38 11.96
CA SER A 123 8.46 10.16 11.71
C SER A 123 8.12 11.53 11.15
N PHE A 124 7.24 11.63 10.15
CA PHE A 124 6.76 12.92 9.63
C PHE A 124 5.96 13.72 10.67
N ALA A 125 5.10 13.07 11.46
CA ALA A 125 4.40 13.73 12.57
C ALA A 125 5.40 14.40 13.53
N ARG A 126 6.47 13.69 13.90
CA ARG A 126 7.54 14.27 14.74
C ARG A 126 8.20 15.46 14.08
N MET A 127 8.57 15.35 12.79
CA MET A 127 9.18 16.44 12.04
C MET A 127 8.27 17.68 11.94
N ILE A 128 6.96 17.48 11.76
CA ILE A 128 5.96 18.56 11.73
C ILE A 128 5.86 19.23 13.11
N LEU A 129 5.76 18.44 14.18
CA LEU A 129 5.60 18.95 15.55
C LEU A 129 6.81 19.73 16.07
N GLN A 130 8.02 19.40 15.61
CA GLN A 130 9.24 20.11 16.00
C GLN A 130 9.54 21.34 15.11
N PHE A 131 8.83 21.52 13.99
CA PHE A 131 9.08 22.63 13.09
C PHE A 131 8.88 23.98 13.82
N PRO A 132 9.77 24.98 13.66
CA PRO A 132 10.79 25.14 12.62
C PRO A 132 12.16 24.53 12.91
N THR A 133 12.35 23.83 14.04
CA THR A 133 13.63 23.18 14.35
C THR A 133 13.92 22.07 13.34
N PRO A 134 15.09 22.07 12.68
CA PRO A 134 15.45 21.03 11.71
C PRO A 134 15.41 19.62 12.32
N ALA A 135 14.88 18.66 11.55
CA ALA A 135 14.88 17.25 11.89
C ALA A 135 16.30 16.71 12.01
N SER A 136 16.52 15.80 12.96
CA SER A 136 17.81 15.11 13.04
C SER A 136 18.02 14.24 11.80
N GLN A 137 19.28 14.12 11.35
CA GLN A 137 19.61 13.30 10.18
C GLN A 137 19.12 11.85 10.35
N LEU A 138 19.19 11.31 11.57
CA LEU A 138 18.70 9.97 11.87
C LEU A 138 17.19 9.82 11.63
N LEU A 139 16.40 10.81 12.01
CA LEU A 139 14.95 10.80 11.81
C LEU A 139 14.58 10.93 10.32
N VAL A 140 15.30 11.78 9.59
CA VAL A 140 15.13 11.92 8.13
C VAL A 140 15.45 10.61 7.41
N THR A 141 16.62 10.03 7.70
CA THR A 141 17.04 8.77 7.08
C THR A 141 16.11 7.62 7.45
N SER A 142 15.61 7.55 8.69
CA SER A 142 14.68 6.50 9.10
C SER A 142 13.33 6.60 8.37
N ALA A 143 12.78 7.82 8.23
CA ALA A 143 11.57 8.06 7.46
C ALA A 143 11.75 7.63 6.01
N THR A 144 12.83 8.09 5.36
CA THR A 144 13.12 7.77 3.96
C THR A 144 13.31 6.29 3.70
N ILE A 145 14.03 5.56 4.58
CA ILE A 145 14.16 4.11 4.45
C ILE A 145 12.79 3.43 4.60
N ALA A 146 11.95 3.90 5.53
CA ALA A 146 10.60 3.36 5.69
C ALA A 146 9.73 3.62 4.46
N THR A 147 9.75 4.83 3.89
CA THR A 147 9.08 5.19 2.64
C THR A 147 9.50 4.29 1.48
N MET A 148 10.81 4.15 1.24
CA MET A 148 11.31 3.30 0.16
C MET A 148 10.93 1.82 0.38
N THR A 149 11.04 1.35 1.62
CA THR A 149 10.69 -0.03 1.98
C THR A 149 9.20 -0.29 1.75
N LYS A 150 8.30 0.60 2.20
CA LYS A 150 6.86 0.44 1.97
C LYS A 150 6.55 0.39 0.48
N PHE A 151 7.15 1.27 -0.34
CA PHE A 151 6.90 1.30 -1.78
C PHE A 151 7.31 -0.01 -2.43
N ILE A 152 8.53 -0.48 -2.16
CA ILE A 152 9.03 -1.75 -2.68
C ILE A 152 8.07 -2.89 -2.31
N LEU A 153 7.67 -2.99 -1.04
CA LEU A 153 6.80 -4.06 -0.58
C LEU A 153 5.38 -3.98 -1.14
N VAL A 154 4.81 -2.78 -1.29
CA VAL A 154 3.49 -2.57 -1.92
C VAL A 154 3.53 -2.94 -3.41
N TYR A 155 4.55 -2.50 -4.15
CA TYR A 155 4.70 -2.85 -5.57
C TYR A 155 4.95 -4.35 -5.77
N LEU A 156 5.79 -4.97 -4.95
CA LEU A 156 5.95 -6.42 -4.97
C LEU A 156 4.63 -7.14 -4.67
N SER A 157 3.85 -6.62 -3.73
CA SER A 157 2.54 -7.18 -3.40
C SER A 157 1.55 -7.10 -4.57
N LEU A 158 1.54 -5.97 -5.27
CA LEU A 158 0.74 -5.78 -6.49
C LEU A 158 1.16 -6.78 -7.58
N LEU A 159 2.45 -6.86 -7.89
CA LEU A 159 2.99 -7.78 -8.91
C LEU A 159 2.66 -9.24 -8.60
N LEU A 160 2.77 -9.64 -7.33
CA LEU A 160 2.39 -10.98 -6.90
C LEU A 160 0.90 -11.24 -7.08
N VAL A 161 0.02 -10.30 -6.71
CA VAL A 161 -1.42 -10.45 -6.93
C VAL A 161 -1.75 -10.59 -8.42
N LEU A 162 -1.16 -9.76 -9.28
CA LEU A 162 -1.37 -9.83 -10.72
C LEU A 162 -0.86 -11.15 -11.31
N GLY A 163 0.35 -11.57 -10.92
CA GLY A 163 0.95 -12.84 -11.35
C GLY A 163 0.12 -14.06 -10.92
N LEU A 164 -0.35 -14.08 -9.67
CA LEU A 164 -1.23 -15.13 -9.16
C LEU A 164 -2.60 -15.14 -9.86
N ALA A 165 -3.19 -13.96 -10.11
CA ALA A 165 -4.45 -13.86 -10.85
C ALA A 165 -4.30 -14.38 -12.29
N ALA A 166 -3.24 -13.97 -12.99
CA ALA A 166 -2.93 -14.44 -14.34
C ALA A 166 -2.68 -15.96 -14.38
N GLY A 167 -1.87 -16.49 -13.46
CA GLY A 167 -1.61 -17.93 -13.34
C GLY A 167 -2.91 -18.72 -13.12
N TRP A 168 -3.80 -18.23 -12.27
CA TRP A 168 -5.10 -18.85 -12.04
C TRP A 168 -6.00 -18.85 -13.29
N ILE A 169 -6.05 -17.74 -14.04
CA ILE A 169 -6.79 -17.65 -15.31
C ILE A 169 -6.25 -18.66 -16.33
N VAL A 170 -4.92 -18.76 -16.47
CA VAL A 170 -4.29 -19.73 -17.38
C VAL A 170 -4.66 -21.17 -17.01
N LEU A 171 -4.63 -21.52 -15.73
CA LEU A 171 -5.02 -22.86 -15.26
C LEU A 171 -6.50 -23.15 -15.56
N ARG A 172 -7.39 -22.18 -15.36
CA ARG A 172 -8.82 -22.28 -15.70
C ARG A 172 -9.05 -22.54 -17.18
N LEU A 173 -8.38 -21.78 -18.04
CA LEU A 173 -8.50 -21.93 -19.50
C LEU A 173 -7.99 -23.29 -19.97
N ARG A 174 -6.87 -23.78 -19.42
CA ARG A 174 -6.32 -25.11 -19.72
C ARG A 174 -7.26 -26.23 -19.29
N ALA A 175 -7.91 -26.10 -18.12
CA ALA A 175 -8.89 -27.08 -17.64
C ALA A 175 -10.14 -27.14 -18.53
N GLY A 176 -10.66 -25.98 -18.96
CA GLY A 176 -11.81 -25.91 -19.89
C GLY A 176 -11.53 -26.56 -21.24
N ARG A 177 -10.35 -26.29 -21.83
CA ARG A 177 -9.92 -26.95 -23.08
C ARG A 177 -9.80 -28.47 -22.94
N ARG A 178 -9.27 -28.96 -21.81
CA ARG A 178 -9.16 -30.41 -21.54
C ARG A 178 -10.53 -31.09 -21.38
N GLN A 179 -11.54 -30.40 -20.87
CA GLN A 179 -12.90 -30.94 -20.76
C GLN A 179 -13.61 -31.00 -22.11
N GLN A 180 -13.43 -29.98 -22.96
CA GLN A 180 -13.95 -29.97 -24.33
C GLN A 180 -13.36 -31.10 -25.19
N LEU A 181 -12.05 -31.35 -25.08
CA LEU A 181 -11.40 -32.47 -25.79
C LEU A 181 -11.85 -33.87 -25.33
N LYS A 182 -12.50 -33.98 -24.16
CA LYS A 182 -12.98 -35.26 -23.61
C LYS A 182 -14.47 -35.51 -23.85
N THR A 183 -15.21 -34.55 -24.38
CA THR A 183 -16.62 -34.72 -24.74
C THR A 183 -16.68 -35.12 -26.22
N PRO A 184 -17.04 -36.37 -26.56
CA PRO A 184 -17.18 -36.75 -27.95
C PRO A 184 -18.34 -35.95 -28.54
N THR A 185 -18.08 -35.26 -29.65
CA THR A 185 -19.13 -34.75 -30.53
C THR A 185 -19.90 -35.97 -31.03
N GLY A 186 -21.12 -36.13 -30.54
CA GLY A 186 -22.08 -37.12 -31.05
C GLY A 186 -22.52 -36.79 -32.45
#